data_AF-A0A9W8GUS0-F1
#
_entry.id   AF-A0A9W8GUS0-F1
#
_cell.length_a   1.000
_cell.length_b   1.000
_cell.length_c   1.000
_cell.angle_alpha   90.00
_cell.angle_beta   90.00
_cell.angle_gamma   90.00
#
_symmetry.space_group_name_H-M   'P 1'
#
loop_
_entity.id
_entity.type
_entity.pdbx_description
1 polymer ?
#
loop_
_entity_poly.entity_id
_entity_poly.type
_entity_poly.pdbx_seq_one_letter_code
_entity_poly.pdbx_strand_id
1 'polypeptide(L)'
;MNFFKTVKAAVNIATSATYDIDWTKPEVKEAAIIHWKEVKAAADPALCLASMRLTAEQNAALEKLLEHKGIFPEEPTDELLDGLPKAIPEASLNRIVGSIIDTCLNNHNHTAVAPAAAA
;
A
#
# COMPACT_ATOMS: atom_id res chain seq x y z
N MET A 1 -16.58 42.55 -21.45
CA MET A 1 -15.46 42.30 -20.52
C MET A 1 -15.92 41.29 -19.49
N ASN A 2 -15.61 40.00 -19.69
CA ASN A 2 -15.98 38.92 -18.80
C ASN A 2 -14.82 38.60 -17.85
N PHE A 3 -15.00 39.00 -16.59
CA PHE A 3 -14.24 38.56 -15.44
C PHE A 3 -14.61 37.10 -15.08
N PHE A 4 -13.70 36.42 -14.38
CA PHE A 4 -13.79 35.07 -13.80
C PHE A 4 -13.37 33.88 -14.67
N LYS A 5 -12.06 33.66 -14.73
CA LYS A 5 -11.47 32.32 -14.92
C LYS A 5 -11.75 31.50 -13.65
N THR A 6 -12.86 30.77 -13.65
CA THR A 6 -13.19 29.79 -12.62
C THR A 6 -12.11 28.71 -12.60
N VAL A 7 -11.29 28.76 -11.56
CA VAL A 7 -10.41 27.68 -11.15
C VAL A 7 -11.29 26.46 -10.91
N LYS A 8 -11.32 25.52 -11.86
CA LYS A 8 -11.84 24.17 -11.60
C LYS A 8 -10.85 23.51 -10.66
N ALA A 9 -11.07 23.72 -9.36
CA ALA A 9 -10.58 22.85 -8.32
C ALA A 9 -11.07 21.44 -8.67
N ALA A 10 -10.16 20.61 -9.18
CA ALA A 10 -10.33 19.18 -9.20
C ALA A 10 -10.24 18.73 -7.74
N VAL A 11 -11.34 18.90 -7.00
CA VAL A 11 -11.61 18.10 -5.82
C VAL A 11 -11.83 16.70 -6.37
N ASN A 12 -10.72 15.97 -6.54
CA ASN A 12 -10.78 14.53 -6.61
C ASN A 12 -11.33 14.12 -5.24
N ILE A 13 -12.64 13.93 -5.20
CA ILE A 13 -13.31 13.22 -4.12
C ILE A 13 -12.57 11.89 -4.10
N ALA A 14 -11.67 11.75 -3.13
CA ALA A 14 -11.05 10.48 -2.83
C ALA A 14 -12.20 9.56 -2.44
N THR A 15 -12.75 8.88 -3.44
CA THR A 15 -13.42 7.60 -3.25
C THR A 15 -12.53 6.86 -2.28
N SER A 16 -13.03 6.63 -1.08
CA SER A 16 -12.34 5.89 -0.06
C SER A 16 -12.12 4.51 -0.67
N ALA A 17 -11.00 4.33 -1.36
CA ALA A 17 -10.70 3.11 -2.05
C ALA A 17 -10.47 2.08 -0.94
N THR A 18 -11.53 1.36 -0.64
CA THR A 18 -11.45 0.11 0.11
C THR A 18 -10.80 -0.87 -0.85
N TYR A 19 -9.47 -0.90 -0.80
CA TYR A 19 -8.70 -1.91 -1.51
C TYR A 19 -9.03 -3.25 -0.85
N ASP A 20 -9.65 -4.17 -1.59
CA ASP A 20 -9.92 -5.54 -1.18
C ASP A 20 -8.78 -6.41 -1.73
N ILE A 21 -7.61 -6.30 -1.08
CA ILE A 21 -6.39 -6.97 -1.49
C ILE A 21 -6.20 -8.19 -0.59
N ASP A 22 -6.15 -9.35 -1.23
CA ASP A 22 -5.87 -10.62 -0.60
C ASP A 22 -4.36 -10.87 -0.55
N TRP A 23 -3.75 -10.61 0.61
CA TRP A 23 -2.32 -10.75 0.85
C TRP A 23 -1.81 -12.20 0.78
N THR A 24 -2.72 -13.18 0.70
CA THR A 24 -2.33 -14.58 0.53
C THR A 24 -1.95 -14.92 -0.91
N LYS A 25 -2.37 -14.09 -1.89
CA LYS A 25 -2.13 -14.36 -3.30
C LYS A 25 -0.67 -14.08 -3.70
N PRO A 26 -0.08 -14.91 -4.59
CA PRO A 26 1.30 -14.73 -5.03
C PRO A 26 1.50 -13.41 -5.79
N GLU A 27 0.52 -12.97 -6.58
CA GLU A 27 0.56 -11.71 -7.32
C GLU A 27 0.69 -10.47 -6.42
N VAL A 28 0.08 -10.49 -5.23
CA VAL A 28 0.19 -9.41 -4.24
C VAL A 28 1.57 -9.38 -3.61
N LYS A 29 2.15 -10.55 -3.36
CA LYS A 29 3.52 -10.67 -2.81
C LYS A 29 4.54 -10.18 -3.83
N GLU A 30 4.41 -10.58 -5.09
CA GLU A 30 5.27 -10.09 -6.17
C GLU A 30 5.16 -8.56 -6.32
N ALA A 31 3.95 -8.02 -6.31
CA ALA A 31 3.73 -6.57 -6.35
C ALA A 31 4.39 -5.85 -5.16
N ALA A 32 4.27 -6.41 -3.96
CA ALA A 32 4.91 -5.88 -2.76
C ALA A 32 6.44 -5.93 -2.85
N ILE A 33 7.01 -6.96 -3.48
CA ILE A 33 8.47 -7.08 -3.71
C ILE A 33 8.94 -6.03 -4.71
N ILE A 34 8.26 -5.91 -5.86
CA ILE A 34 8.62 -4.97 -6.93
C ILE A 34 8.59 -3.53 -6.41
N HIS A 35 7.56 -3.17 -5.65
CA HIS A 35 7.37 -1.83 -5.10
C HIS A 35 7.79 -1.71 -3.63
N TRP A 36 8.68 -2.60 -3.15
CA TRP A 36 9.00 -2.68 -1.72
C TRP A 36 9.49 -1.35 -1.13
N LYS A 37 10.27 -0.58 -1.90
CA LYS A 37 10.74 0.75 -1.47
C LYS A 37 9.58 1.72 -1.19
N GLU A 38 8.54 1.69 -2.02
CA GLU A 38 7.36 2.54 -1.87
C GLU A 38 6.47 2.04 -0.74
N VAL A 39 6.28 0.72 -0.66
CA VAL A 39 5.56 0.04 0.44
C VAL A 39 6.20 0.40 1.78
N LYS A 40 7.53 0.26 1.90
CA LYS A 40 8.29 0.64 3.09
C LYS A 40 8.15 2.13 3.42
N ALA A 41 8.32 3.01 2.45
CA ALA A 41 8.22 4.46 2.69
C ALA A 41 6.82 4.89 3.18
N ALA A 42 5.75 4.23 2.72
CA ALA A 42 4.39 4.47 3.20
C ALA A 42 4.12 3.79 4.55
N ALA A 43 4.68 2.60 4.79
CA ALA A 43 4.38 1.78 5.95
C ALA A 43 5.23 2.10 7.19
N ASP A 44 6.50 2.50 7.05
CA ASP A 44 7.36 2.92 8.17
C ASP A 44 6.75 4.02 9.07
N PRO A 45 6.23 5.15 8.54
CA PRO A 45 5.57 6.16 9.38
C PRO A 45 4.26 5.62 9.99
N ALA A 46 3.60 4.70 9.31
CA ALA A 46 2.37 4.08 9.79
C ALA A 46 2.63 3.02 10.88
N LEU A 47 3.77 2.32 10.86
CA LEU A 47 4.20 1.35 11.89
C LEU A 47 4.31 2.01 13.26
N CYS A 48 4.92 3.21 13.30
CA CYS A 48 5.04 3.99 14.52
C CYS A 48 3.66 4.25 15.15
N LEU A 49 2.66 4.59 14.33
CA LEU A 49 1.28 4.83 14.77
C LEU A 49 0.48 3.53 14.97
N ALA A 50 0.81 2.46 14.25
CA ALA A 50 0.16 1.16 14.34
C ALA A 50 0.43 0.52 15.69
N SER A 51 1.62 0.73 16.27
CA SER A 51 1.97 0.26 17.61
C SER A 51 0.95 0.69 18.68
N MET A 52 0.25 1.81 18.49
CA MET A 52 -0.78 2.31 19.40
C MET A 52 -2.18 1.72 19.16
N ARG A 53 -2.41 1.12 17.98
CA ARG A 53 -3.71 0.60 17.54
C ARG A 53 -3.78 -0.92 17.48
N LEU A 54 -2.63 -1.58 17.39
CA LEU A 54 -2.51 -3.03 17.40
C LEU A 54 -2.65 -3.57 18.82
N THR A 55 -3.19 -4.79 18.94
CA THR A 55 -3.20 -5.52 20.20
C THR A 55 -1.77 -5.91 20.62
N ALA A 56 -1.57 -6.24 21.90
CA ALA A 56 -0.26 -6.66 22.40
C ALA A 56 0.29 -7.89 21.63
N GLU A 57 -0.58 -8.83 21.25
CA GLU A 57 -0.22 -10.03 20.47
C GLU A 57 0.21 -9.67 19.05
N GLN A 58 -0.52 -8.75 18.40
CA GLN A 58 -0.18 -8.26 17.06
C GLN A 58 1.11 -7.45 17.05
N ASN A 59 1.31 -6.59 18.05
CA ASN A 59 2.58 -5.88 18.21
C ASN A 59 3.74 -6.84 18.45
N ALA A 60 3.57 -7.86 19.30
CA ALA A 60 4.62 -8.85 19.53
C ALA A 60 4.94 -9.64 18.25
N ALA A 61 3.92 -10.00 17.46
CA ALA A 61 4.11 -10.65 16.17
C ALA A 61 4.84 -9.74 15.16
N LEU A 62 4.46 -8.46 15.12
CA LEU A 62 5.07 -7.46 14.26
C LEU A 62 6.52 -7.16 14.67
N GLU A 63 6.80 -6.96 15.95
CA GLU A 63 8.16 -6.76 16.45
C GLU A 63 9.05 -7.97 16.17
N LYS A 64 8.51 -9.19 16.32
CA LYS A 64 9.25 -10.42 15.97
C LYS A 64 9.56 -10.49 14.48
N LEU A 65 8.62 -10.11 13.61
CA LEU A 65 8.84 -10.04 12.16
C LEU A 65 9.85 -8.95 11.77
N LEU A 66 9.86 -7.83 12.50
CA LEU A 66 10.76 -6.70 12.25
C LEU A 66 12.09 -6.80 13.02
N GLU A 67 12.36 -7.93 13.69
CA GLU A 67 13.54 -8.11 14.55
C GLU A 67 13.74 -6.98 15.58
N HIS A 68 12.64 -6.41 16.11
CA HIS A 68 12.63 -5.25 17.01
C HIS A 68 13.24 -3.96 16.45
N LYS A 69 13.40 -3.84 15.12
CA LYS A 69 13.96 -2.63 14.48
C LYS A 69 12.97 -1.48 14.37
N GLY A 70 11.67 -1.75 14.49
CA GLY A 70 10.61 -0.75 14.40
C GLY A 70 10.42 -0.12 13.01
N ILE A 71 11.11 -0.66 12.00
CA ILE A 71 11.04 -0.27 10.59
C ILE A 71 11.06 -1.53 9.74
N PHE A 72 10.51 -1.48 8.54
CA PHE A 72 10.63 -2.57 7.59
C PHE A 72 12.09 -2.76 7.13
N PRO A 73 12.56 -4.00 6.90
CA PRO A 73 13.89 -4.25 6.34
C PRO A 73 14.03 -3.63 4.94
N GLU A 74 15.27 -3.39 4.50
CA GLU A 74 15.53 -2.81 3.17
C GLU A 74 15.08 -3.72 2.03
N GLU A 75 15.10 -5.03 2.25
CA GLU A 75 14.64 -6.04 1.30
C GLU A 75 13.50 -6.85 1.94
N PRO A 76 12.44 -7.16 1.18
CA PRO A 76 11.37 -8.02 1.66
C PRO A 76 11.86 -9.47 1.69
N THR A 77 11.46 -10.21 2.73
CA THR A 77 11.63 -11.67 2.79
C THR A 77 10.26 -12.34 2.68
N ASP A 78 10.21 -13.58 2.16
CA ASP A 78 8.96 -14.32 2.06
C ASP A 78 8.30 -14.52 3.44
N GLU A 79 9.10 -14.75 4.48
CA GLU A 79 8.62 -14.87 5.86
C GLU A 79 7.95 -13.57 6.36
N LEU A 80 8.49 -12.41 5.96
CA LEU A 80 7.91 -11.12 6.29
C LEU A 80 6.57 -10.94 5.57
N LEU A 81 6.53 -11.19 4.26
CA LEU A 81 5.32 -11.03 3.44
C LEU A 81 4.20 -11.98 3.90
N ASP A 82 4.54 -13.20 4.28
CA ASP A 82 3.60 -14.18 4.83
C ASP A 82 3.15 -13.87 6.26
N GLY A 83 4.01 -13.19 7.02
CA GLY A 83 3.77 -12.76 8.39
C GLY A 83 2.95 -11.48 8.51
N LEU A 84 3.06 -10.58 7.52
CA LEU A 84 2.38 -9.28 7.49
C LEU A 84 0.88 -9.34 7.76
N PRO A 85 0.05 -10.14 7.05
CA PRO A 85 -1.39 -10.19 7.29
C PRO A 85 -1.75 -10.83 8.65
N LYS A 86 -0.82 -11.56 9.28
CA LYS A 86 -1.01 -12.12 10.63
C LYS A 86 -0.71 -11.11 11.72
N ALA A 87 0.25 -10.21 11.48
CA ALA A 87 0.68 -9.20 12.45
C ALA A 87 -0.13 -7.89 12.34
N ILE A 88 -0.53 -7.51 11.14
CA ILE A 88 -1.28 -6.28 10.86
C ILE A 88 -2.59 -6.67 10.17
N PRO A 89 -3.76 -6.20 10.66
CA PRO A 89 -5.03 -6.43 9.98
C PRO A 89 -4.97 -5.99 8.52
N GLU A 90 -5.49 -6.81 7.61
CA GLU A 90 -5.50 -6.54 6.16
C GLU A 90 -6.13 -5.17 5.84
N ALA A 91 -7.19 -4.77 6.54
CA ALA A 91 -7.79 -3.45 6.38
C ALA A 91 -6.80 -2.30 6.62
N SER A 92 -5.87 -2.46 7.56
CA SER A 92 -4.82 -1.48 7.83
C SER A 92 -3.75 -1.52 6.73
N LEU A 93 -3.31 -2.70 6.31
CA LEU A 93 -2.37 -2.86 5.20
C LEU A 93 -2.94 -2.24 3.90
N ASN A 94 -4.17 -2.58 3.56
CA ASN A 94 -4.88 -2.09 2.38
C ASN A 94 -5.07 -0.56 2.44
N ARG A 95 -5.27 0.01 3.62
CA ARG A 95 -5.35 1.46 3.77
C ARG A 95 -4.02 2.17 3.56
N ILE A 96 -2.91 1.56 3.96
CA ILE A 96 -1.58 2.21 3.95
C ILE A 96 -0.89 2.00 2.61
N VAL A 97 -0.85 0.75 2.15
CA VAL A 97 -0.10 0.34 0.95
C VAL A 97 -0.99 -0.22 -0.15
N GLY A 98 -2.31 -0.31 0.07
CA GLY A 98 -3.21 -0.90 -0.91
C GLY A 98 -3.26 -0.14 -2.23
N SER A 99 -3.08 1.18 -2.24
CA SER A 99 -2.98 1.92 -3.50
C SER A 99 -1.75 1.54 -4.32
N ILE A 100 -0.63 1.22 -3.68
CA ILE A 100 0.63 0.85 -4.34
C ILE A 100 0.48 -0.54 -4.96
N ILE A 101 -0.04 -1.48 -4.18
CA ILE A 101 -0.28 -2.85 -4.62
C ILE A 101 -1.35 -2.91 -5.71
N ASP A 102 -2.48 -2.22 -5.53
CA ASP A 102 -3.54 -2.14 -6.53
C ASP A 102 -3.05 -1.50 -7.82
N THR A 103 -2.26 -0.43 -7.74
CA THR A 103 -1.63 0.19 -8.91
C THR A 103 -0.68 -0.79 -9.62
N CYS A 104 0.09 -1.58 -8.87
CA CYS A 104 0.96 -2.60 -9.44
C CYS A 104 0.16 -3.69 -10.16
N LEU A 105 -0.86 -4.27 -9.51
CA LEU A 105 -1.71 -5.31 -10.07
C LEU A 105 -2.49 -4.82 -11.30
N ASN A 106 -3.01 -3.58 -11.27
CA ASN A 106 -3.70 -2.98 -12.41
C ASN A 106 -2.74 -2.61 -13.55
N ASN A 107 -1.50 -2.18 -13.25
CA ASN A 107 -0.49 -1.93 -14.27
C ASN A 107 0.07 -3.21 -14.91
N HIS A 108 0.04 -4.35 -14.20
CA HIS A 108 0.32 -5.67 -14.79
C HIS A 108 -0.74 -6.10 -15.82
N ASN A 109 -1.95 -5.51 -15.79
CA ASN A 109 -3.00 -5.70 -16.80
C ASN A 109 -2.98 -4.63 -17.92
N HIS A 110 -2.20 -3.57 -17.78
CA HIS A 110 -1.96 -2.65 -18.89
C HIS A 110 -0.84 -3.18 -19.77
N THR A 111 -1.22 -4.03 -20.74
CA THR A 111 -0.71 -3.76 -22.09
C THR A 111 -0.97 -2.28 -22.32
N ALA A 112 0.11 -1.49 -22.43
CA ALA A 112 0.03 -0.05 -22.65
C ALA A 112 -0.92 0.21 -23.82
N VAL A 113 -2.16 0.59 -23.53
CA VAL A 113 -3.01 1.22 -24.53
C VAL A 113 -2.38 2.58 -24.70
N ALA A 114 -1.53 2.68 -25.73
CA ALA A 114 -1.04 3.94 -26.25
C ALA A 114 -2.22 4.92 -26.26
N PRO A 115 -2.07 6.15 -25.73
CA PRO A 115 -3.15 7.12 -25.73
C PRO A 115 -3.67 7.23 -27.16
N ALA A 116 -4.93 6.83 -27.34
CA ALA A 116 -5.59 6.84 -28.63
C ALA A 116 -5.42 8.23 -29.23
N ALA A 117 -4.88 8.24 -30.45
CA ALA A 117 -4.57 9.41 -31.23
C ALA A 117 -5.71 10.44 -31.17
N ALA A 118 -5.37 11.66 -30.75
CA ALA A 118 -6.19 12.82 -31.04
C ALA A 118 -6.12 13.06 -32.55
N ALA A 119 -7.24 12.78 -33.24
CA ALA A 119 -7.50 13.17 -34.61
C ALA A 119 -7.72 14.69 -34.73
#